data_AF-A0A2U8FM93-F1
#
_entry.id   AF-A0A2U8FM93-F1
#
_cell.length_a   1.000
_cell.length_b   1.000
_cell.length_c   1.000
_cell.angle_alpha   90.00
_cell.angle_beta   90.00
_cell.angle_gamma   90.00
#
_symmetry.space_group_name_H-M   'P 1'
#
loop_
_entity.id
_entity.type
_entity.pdbx_description
1 polymer ?
#
loop_
_entity_poly.entity_id
_entity_poly.type
_entity_poly.pdbx_seq_one_letter_code
_entity_poly.pdbx_strand_id
1 'polypeptide(L)'
;MIRFSNVSTDSDQPIAPARLYEGHWRHRLHPYGDELLCRVVFDIAEPRVVAAQVIEHSLPEDLGMTALEDLTTRLVESEVHRQPAAWGLAPCDTMPTWATPTFSESQIDELQRLEGYLIEASEETIDDILELRDEFLRAIGMTPHDACKALREAKNAHGPRKNGRYLVS
;
A
#
# COMPACT_ATOMS: atom_id res chain seq x y z
N MET A 1 1.86 39.05 16.04
CA MET A 1 0.99 38.10 15.30
C MET A 1 1.91 37.26 14.43
N ILE A 2 2.27 36.08 14.91
CA ILE A 2 3.26 35.21 14.26
C ILE A 2 2.53 34.40 13.20
N ARG A 3 2.86 34.61 11.92
CA ARG A 3 2.44 33.75 10.82
C ARG A 3 3.38 32.56 10.80
N PHE A 4 2.86 31.37 11.07
CA PHE A 4 3.55 30.13 10.76
C PHE A 4 3.65 30.01 9.24
N SER A 5 4.86 30.27 8.73
CA SER A 5 5.30 29.85 7.41
C SER A 5 5.94 28.47 7.57
N ASN A 6 5.84 27.63 6.54
CA ASN A 6 6.35 26.26 6.42
C ASN A 6 5.41 25.16 6.94
N VAL A 7 4.53 24.69 6.06
CA VAL A 7 4.62 23.35 5.44
C VAL A 7 3.72 23.43 4.20
N SER A 8 4.29 23.74 3.04
CA SER A 8 3.68 23.35 1.77
C SER A 8 4.42 22.08 1.37
N THR A 9 4.00 20.95 1.94
CA THR A 9 4.38 19.65 1.40
C THR A 9 3.83 19.61 -0.01
N ASP A 10 4.74 19.63 -0.98
CA ASP A 10 4.50 19.48 -2.40
C ASP A 10 3.79 18.14 -2.66
N SER A 11 2.47 18.10 -2.53
CA SER A 11 1.64 16.89 -2.71
C SER A 11 0.28 17.18 -3.35
N ASP A 12 0.15 18.32 -4.03
CA ASP A 12 -1.01 18.63 -4.87
C ASP A 12 -0.98 17.88 -6.22
N GLN A 13 0.03 17.02 -6.45
CA GLN A 13 -0.01 16.14 -7.62
C GLN A 13 -1.07 15.05 -7.43
N PRO A 14 -1.94 14.83 -8.44
CA PRO A 14 -2.89 13.74 -8.41
C PRO A 14 -2.12 12.42 -8.36
N ILE A 15 -2.31 11.64 -7.28
CA ILE A 15 -1.78 10.27 -7.19
C ILE A 15 -2.53 9.48 -8.26
N ALA A 16 -1.80 9.03 -9.27
CA ALA A 16 -2.36 8.27 -10.38
C ALA A 16 -2.96 6.94 -9.86
N PRO A 17 -4.02 6.41 -10.50
CA PRO A 17 -4.54 5.10 -10.14
C PRO A 17 -3.42 4.05 -10.29
N ALA A 18 -3.39 3.09 -9.37
CA ALA A 18 -2.39 2.04 -9.34
C ALA A 18 -2.32 1.29 -10.67
N ARG A 19 -1.10 0.99 -11.13
CA ARG A 19 -0.87 0.18 -12.32
C ARG A 19 0.00 -0.99 -11.92
N LEU A 20 -0.64 -2.06 -11.48
CA LEU A 20 0.03 -3.19 -10.87
C LEU A 20 0.54 -4.16 -11.94
N TYR A 21 1.73 -4.68 -11.68
CA TYR A 21 2.38 -5.72 -12.46
C TYR A 21 2.89 -6.79 -11.50
N GLU A 22 2.60 -8.06 -11.79
CA GLU A 22 3.12 -9.19 -11.04
C GLU A 22 4.19 -9.93 -11.84
N GLY A 23 5.15 -10.52 -11.13
CA GLY A 23 6.17 -11.34 -11.76
C GLY A 23 7.12 -11.96 -10.75
N HIS A 24 8.21 -12.51 -11.26
CA HIS A 24 9.26 -13.11 -10.45
C HIS A 24 10.52 -12.24 -10.50
N TRP A 25 11.21 -12.17 -9.37
CA TRP A 25 12.45 -11.44 -9.25
C TRP A 25 13.44 -12.21 -8.37
N ARG A 26 14.73 -12.17 -8.73
CA ARG A 26 15.79 -12.70 -7.87
C ARG A 26 16.32 -11.62 -6.96
N HIS A 27 16.29 -11.87 -5.66
CA HIS A 27 16.70 -10.88 -4.67
C HIS A 27 17.55 -11.50 -3.58
N ARG A 28 18.59 -10.77 -3.20
CA ARG A 28 19.47 -11.13 -2.10
C ARG A 28 19.07 -10.35 -0.87
N LEU A 29 18.49 -11.04 0.12
CA LEU A 29 18.00 -10.43 1.36
C LEU A 29 19.13 -9.95 2.29
N HIS A 30 20.32 -10.54 2.21
CA HIS A 30 21.44 -10.22 3.10
C HIS A 30 22.73 -10.14 2.28
N PRO A 31 23.70 -9.24 2.56
CA PRO A 31 24.87 -9.01 1.70
C PRO A 31 25.66 -10.27 1.32
N TYR A 32 25.66 -11.30 2.18
CA TYR A 32 26.38 -12.56 2.02
C TYR A 32 25.46 -13.77 1.77
N GLY A 33 24.16 -13.55 1.59
CA GLY A 33 23.19 -14.61 1.30
C GLY A 33 23.10 -14.95 -0.18
N ASP A 34 22.49 -16.09 -0.49
CA ASP A 34 22.15 -16.47 -1.85
C ASP A 34 21.03 -15.58 -2.41
N GLU A 35 20.92 -15.52 -3.73
CA GLU A 35 19.76 -14.89 -4.38
C GLU A 35 18.57 -15.84 -4.28
N LEU A 36 17.48 -15.33 -3.71
CA LEU A 36 16.24 -16.07 -3.56
C LEU A 36 15.25 -15.70 -4.64
N LEU A 37 14.50 -16.67 -5.14
CA LEU A 37 13.38 -16.43 -6.03
C LEU A 37 12.19 -15.85 -5.25
N CYS A 38 11.81 -14.63 -5.60
CA CYS A 38 10.65 -13.93 -5.04
C CYS A 38 9.56 -13.80 -6.11
N ARG A 39 8.31 -13.88 -5.69
CA ARG A 39 7.20 -13.29 -6.44
C ARG A 39 6.98 -11.87 -5.95
N VAL A 40 6.72 -10.94 -6.86
CA VAL A 40 6.60 -9.50 -6.57
C VAL A 40 5.36 -8.92 -7.23
N VAL A 41 4.77 -7.92 -6.58
CA VAL A 41 3.82 -7.00 -7.19
C VAL A 41 4.44 -5.60 -7.18
N PHE A 42 4.50 -4.99 -8.35
CA PHE A 42 5.11 -3.69 -8.59
C PHE A 42 4.06 -2.72 -9.12
N ASP A 43 3.90 -1.57 -8.46
CA ASP A 43 3.10 -0.46 -8.97
C ASP A 43 3.99 0.40 -9.87
N ILE A 44 3.62 0.57 -11.14
CA ILE A 44 4.37 1.43 -12.07
C ILE A 44 3.84 2.85 -12.12
N ALA A 45 2.63 3.10 -11.59
CA ALA A 45 2.08 4.45 -11.51
C ALA A 45 2.87 5.29 -10.48
N GLU A 46 3.28 4.61 -9.41
CA GLU A 46 4.24 5.08 -8.43
C GLU A 46 5.29 3.97 -8.28
N PRO A 47 6.47 4.09 -8.93
CA PRO A 47 7.45 3.00 -9.06
C PRO A 47 7.90 2.39 -7.71
N ARG A 48 7.14 1.42 -7.20
CA ARG A 48 7.40 0.76 -5.91
C ARG A 48 6.89 -0.67 -5.88
N VAL A 49 7.58 -1.51 -5.11
CA VAL A 49 7.12 -2.87 -4.80
C VAL A 49 6.10 -2.78 -3.67
N VAL A 50 4.90 -3.24 -3.94
CA VAL A 50 3.76 -3.17 -2.99
C VAL A 50 3.56 -4.47 -2.21
N ALA A 51 4.08 -5.58 -2.73
CA ALA A 51 4.12 -6.87 -2.04
C ALA A 51 5.24 -7.72 -2.62
N ALA A 52 5.89 -8.51 -1.79
CA ALA A 52 6.83 -9.52 -2.25
C ALA A 52 6.88 -10.70 -1.28
N GLN A 53 7.08 -11.89 -1.83
CA GLN A 53 7.14 -13.13 -1.07
C GLN A 53 8.20 -14.05 -1.65
N VAL A 54 9.03 -14.63 -0.79
CA VAL A 54 9.99 -15.68 -1.17
C VAL A 54 9.22 -16.95 -1.48
N ILE A 55 9.53 -17.60 -2.60
CA ILE A 55 8.86 -18.83 -3.05
C ILE A 55 9.80 -20.03 -3.24
N GLU A 56 11.08 -19.88 -2.91
CA GLU A 56 12.09 -20.92 -3.12
C GLU A 56 12.12 -21.97 -2.01
N HIS A 57 11.59 -21.63 -0.83
CA HIS A 57 11.43 -22.56 0.29
C HIS A 57 10.04 -23.22 0.25
N SER A 58 9.91 -24.41 0.84
CA SER A 58 8.65 -25.18 0.85
C SER A 58 7.48 -24.45 1.50
N LEU A 59 7.76 -23.38 2.25
CA LEU A 59 6.79 -22.42 2.75
C LEU A 59 7.09 -21.03 2.17
N PRO A 60 6.13 -20.37 1.49
CA PRO A 60 6.27 -18.99 1.09
C PRO A 60 6.38 -18.04 2.29
N GLU A 61 7.30 -17.07 2.24
CA GLU A 61 7.56 -16.12 3.34
C GLU A 61 7.47 -14.68 2.84
N ASP A 62 6.60 -13.89 3.48
CA ASP A 62 6.38 -12.50 3.11
C ASP A 62 7.58 -11.64 3.49
N LEU A 63 7.99 -10.76 2.58
CA LEU A 63 9.10 -9.85 2.80
C LEU A 63 8.66 -8.63 3.58
N GLY A 64 9.41 -8.31 4.64
CA GLY A 64 9.20 -7.11 5.45
C GLY A 64 9.56 -5.82 4.70
N MET A 65 9.17 -4.68 5.26
CA MET A 65 9.30 -3.35 4.63
C MET A 65 10.70 -3.05 4.09
N THR A 66 11.75 -3.29 4.87
CA THR A 66 13.14 -3.01 4.44
C THR A 66 13.51 -3.77 3.16
N ALA A 67 13.08 -5.03 3.02
CA ALA A 67 13.32 -5.81 1.82
C ALA A 67 12.49 -5.30 0.62
N LEU A 68 11.28 -4.77 0.86
CA LEU A 68 10.47 -4.13 -0.18
C LEU A 68 11.10 -2.82 -0.68
N GLU A 69 11.70 -2.03 0.21
CA GLU A 69 12.43 -0.80 -0.14
C GLU A 69 13.69 -1.11 -0.98
N ASP A 70 14.45 -2.13 -0.58
CA ASP A 70 15.62 -2.60 -1.32
C ASP A 70 15.23 -3.14 -2.70
N LEU A 71 14.16 -3.94 -2.77
CA LEU A 71 13.60 -4.42 -4.04
C LEU A 71 13.14 -3.27 -4.92
N THR A 72 12.41 -2.30 -4.36
CA THR A 72 11.96 -1.10 -5.07
C THR A 72 13.12 -0.39 -5.72
N THR A 73 14.18 -0.12 -4.95
CA THR A 73 15.39 0.54 -5.44
C THR A 73 15.99 -0.22 -6.63
N ARG A 74 16.17 -1.53 -6.51
CA ARG A 74 16.74 -2.36 -7.59
C ARG A 74 15.88 -2.39 -8.86
N LEU A 75 14.56 -2.49 -8.72
CA LEU A 75 13.63 -2.52 -9.86
C LEU A 75 13.61 -1.15 -10.56
N VAL A 76 13.70 -0.07 -9.80
CA VAL A 76 13.77 1.30 -10.36
C VAL A 76 15.10 1.53 -11.07
N GLU A 77 16.22 1.15 -10.46
CA GLU A 77 17.57 1.22 -11.05
C GLU A 77 17.69 0.40 -12.34
N SER A 78 17.00 -0.74 -12.40
CA SER A 78 16.92 -1.60 -13.60
C SER A 78 15.90 -1.09 -14.63
N GLU A 79 15.29 0.07 -14.39
CA GLU A 79 14.30 0.71 -15.25
C GLU A 79 13.07 -0.16 -15.57
N VAL A 80 12.71 -1.10 -14.69
CA VAL A 80 11.58 -2.03 -14.87
C VAL A 80 10.27 -1.27 -15.08
N HIS A 81 10.10 -0.14 -14.41
CA HIS A 81 8.94 0.74 -14.53
C HIS A 81 8.69 1.28 -15.95
N ARG A 82 9.71 1.33 -16.82
CA ARG A 82 9.55 1.78 -18.21
C ARG A 82 9.00 0.69 -19.12
N GLN A 83 9.37 -0.57 -18.89
CA GLN A 83 8.96 -1.68 -19.73
C GLN A 83 8.86 -3.00 -18.93
N PRO A 84 7.89 -3.13 -18.02
CA PRO A 84 7.79 -4.27 -17.10
C PRO A 84 7.68 -5.61 -17.83
N ALA A 85 6.99 -5.65 -18.97
CA ALA A 85 6.84 -6.85 -19.78
C ALA A 85 8.17 -7.39 -20.35
N ALA A 86 9.17 -6.53 -20.60
CA ALA A 86 10.49 -6.98 -21.06
C ALA A 86 11.26 -7.75 -19.96
N TRP A 87 10.86 -7.54 -18.70
CA TRP A 87 11.39 -8.22 -17.53
C TRP A 87 10.52 -9.42 -17.10
N GLY A 88 9.53 -9.79 -17.92
CA GLY A 88 8.64 -10.92 -17.64
C GLY A 88 7.55 -10.63 -16.61
N LEU A 89 7.31 -9.36 -16.27
CA LEU A 89 6.18 -8.97 -15.42
C LEU A 89 4.90 -8.84 -16.28
N ALA A 90 3.79 -9.34 -15.76
CA ALA A 90 2.47 -9.27 -16.39
C ALA A 90 1.60 -8.24 -15.67
N PRO A 91 0.76 -7.47 -16.39
CA PRO A 91 -0.18 -6.56 -15.74
C PRO A 91 -1.20 -7.36 -14.91
N CYS A 92 -1.56 -6.84 -13.73
CA CYS A 92 -2.64 -7.38 -12.92
C CYS A 92 -3.63 -6.27 -12.53
N ASP A 93 -4.92 -6.51 -12.79
CA ASP A 93 -5.97 -5.53 -12.50
C ASP A 93 -6.38 -5.53 -11.01
N THR A 94 -6.08 -6.63 -10.30
CA THR A 94 -6.39 -6.83 -8.89
C THR A 94 -5.17 -7.37 -8.15
N MET A 95 -5.05 -7.02 -6.87
CA MET A 95 -4.00 -7.59 -6.02
C MET A 95 -4.13 -9.12 -5.99
N PRO A 96 -3.06 -9.88 -6.24
CA PRO A 96 -3.06 -11.33 -6.11
C PRO A 96 -3.44 -11.75 -4.70
N THR A 97 -4.12 -12.90 -4.55
CA THR A 97 -4.60 -13.38 -3.24
C THR A 97 -3.49 -13.56 -2.20
N TRP A 98 -2.27 -13.88 -2.64
CA TRP A 98 -1.10 -13.99 -1.77
C TRP A 98 -0.55 -12.64 -1.33
N ALA A 99 -0.81 -11.58 -2.09
CA ALA A 99 -0.36 -10.21 -1.84
C ALA A 99 -1.46 -9.36 -1.19
N THR A 100 -2.67 -9.90 -1.05
CA THR A 100 -3.76 -9.23 -0.34
C THR A 100 -3.35 -9.09 1.13
N PRO A 101 -3.33 -7.86 1.69
CA PRO A 101 -3.04 -7.67 3.10
C PRO A 101 -4.02 -8.48 3.94
N THR A 102 -3.52 -9.48 4.66
CA THR A 102 -4.30 -10.19 5.66
C THR A 102 -3.91 -9.65 7.03
N PHE A 103 -4.80 -8.88 7.63
CA PHE A 103 -4.67 -8.55 9.05
C PHE A 103 -4.89 -9.82 9.88
N SER A 104 -4.09 -10.02 10.93
CA SER A 104 -4.39 -11.05 11.93
C SER A 104 -5.69 -10.71 12.67
N GLU A 105 -6.36 -11.70 13.27
CA GLU A 105 -7.56 -11.45 14.09
C GLU A 105 -7.28 -10.40 15.18
N SER A 106 -6.12 -10.47 15.84
CA SER A 106 -5.71 -9.48 16.83
C SER A 106 -5.52 -8.06 16.26
N GLN A 107 -5.05 -7.94 15.02
CA GLN A 107 -4.93 -6.64 14.35
C GLN A 107 -6.31 -6.09 13.97
N ILE A 108 -7.24 -6.97 13.55
CA ILE A 108 -8.63 -6.60 13.26
C ILE A 108 -9.33 -6.14 14.53
N ASP A 109 -9.18 -6.87 15.63
CA ASP A 109 -9.77 -6.53 16.93
C ASP A 109 -9.26 -5.16 17.42
N GLU A 110 -7.96 -4.89 17.25
CA GLU A 110 -7.37 -3.60 17.63
C GLU A 110 -7.88 -2.46 16.76
N LEU A 111 -8.04 -2.68 15.44
CA LEU A 111 -8.65 -1.70 14.55
C LEU A 111 -10.11 -1.41 14.93
N GLN A 112 -10.89 -2.43 15.29
CA GLN A 112 -12.27 -2.27 15.76
C GLN A 112 -12.33 -1.53 17.09
N ARG A 113 -11.39 -1.78 18.00
CA ARG A 113 -11.28 -1.06 19.27
C ARG A 113 -10.97 0.43 19.04
N LEU A 114 -10.02 0.74 18.14
CA LEU A 114 -9.69 2.12 17.77
C LEU A 114 -10.86 2.84 17.08
N GLU A 115 -11.60 2.13 16.23
CA GLU A 115 -12.84 2.66 15.62
C GLU A 115 -13.88 2.99 16.70
N GLY A 116 -14.07 2.11 17.69
CA GLY A 116 -14.95 2.36 18.83
C GLY A 116 -14.57 3.63 19.60
N TYR A 117 -13.28 3.83 19.86
CA TYR A 117 -12.80 5.06 20.50
C TYR A 117 -13.03 6.30 19.65
N LEU A 118 -12.84 6.23 18.33
CA LEU A 118 -13.12 7.36 17.44
C LEU A 118 -14.60 7.74 17.42
N ILE A 119 -15.51 6.78 17.55
CA ILE A 119 -16.95 7.02 17.63
C ILE A 119 -17.31 7.74 18.94
N GLU A 120 -16.66 7.38 20.05
CA GLU A 120 -16.90 7.94 21.39
C GLU A 120 -16.06 9.19 21.70
N ALA A 121 -15.12 9.55 20.82
CA ALA A 121 -14.19 10.66 21.02
C ALA A 121 -14.89 12.01 21.11
N SER A 122 -14.40 12.87 22.01
CA SER A 122 -14.73 14.29 22.02
C SER A 122 -13.70 15.08 21.20
N GLU A 123 -13.98 16.35 20.92
CA GLU A 123 -13.01 17.25 20.26
C GLU A 123 -11.67 17.35 21.00
N GLU A 124 -11.65 17.05 22.31
CA GLU A 124 -10.43 17.09 23.13
C GLU A 124 -9.61 15.80 23.07
N THR A 125 -10.20 14.66 22.71
CA THR A 125 -9.53 13.34 22.70
C THR A 125 -9.35 12.76 21.30
N ILE A 126 -10.00 13.36 20.29
CA ILE A 126 -9.96 12.86 18.92
C ILE A 126 -8.54 12.83 18.34
N ASP A 127 -7.72 13.83 18.60
CA ASP A 127 -6.36 13.92 18.07
C ASP A 127 -5.46 12.81 18.65
N ASP A 128 -5.55 12.54 19.96
CA ASP A 128 -4.79 11.47 20.62
C ASP A 128 -5.15 10.09 20.06
N ILE A 129 -6.44 9.84 19.77
CA ILE A 129 -6.92 8.57 19.23
C ILE A 129 -6.49 8.42 17.75
N LEU A 130 -6.49 9.50 16.98
CA LEU A 130 -5.97 9.52 15.62
C LEU A 130 -4.47 9.21 15.58
N GLU A 131 -3.70 9.79 16.51
CA GLU A 131 -2.27 9.50 16.63
C GLU A 131 -2.01 8.03 16.97
N LEU A 132 -2.77 7.47 17.93
CA LEU A 132 -2.68 6.06 18.31
C LEU A 132 -3.00 5.13 17.13
N ARG A 133 -4.04 5.46 16.34
CA ARG A 133 -4.37 4.71 15.13
C ARG A 133 -3.22 4.79 14.12
N ASP A 134 -2.69 5.97 13.87
CA ASP A 134 -1.63 6.16 12.89
C ASP A 134 -0.31 5.48 13.33
N GLU A 135 -0.01 5.43 14.63
CA GLU A 135 1.07 4.61 15.18
C GLU A 135 0.83 3.12 14.96
N PHE A 136 -0.37 2.61 15.27
CA PHE A 136 -0.72 1.21 15.04
C PHE A 136 -0.61 0.81 13.57
N LEU A 137 -1.16 1.62 12.66
CA LEU A 137 -1.08 1.40 11.22
C LEU A 137 0.37 1.37 10.73
N ARG A 138 1.23 2.27 11.24
CA ARG A 138 2.67 2.24 10.94
C ARG A 138 3.35 0.99 11.48
N ALA A 139 3.01 0.55 12.69
CA ALA A 139 3.60 -0.63 13.32
C ALA A 139 3.30 -1.92 12.55
N ILE A 140 2.14 -1.99 11.87
CA ILE A 140 1.77 -3.12 11.01
C ILE A 140 2.20 -2.94 9.54
N GLY A 141 3.02 -1.92 9.26
CA GLY A 141 3.64 -1.68 7.96
C GLY A 141 2.81 -0.88 6.96
N MET A 142 1.73 -0.23 7.39
CA MET A 142 1.03 0.73 6.53
C MET A 142 1.77 2.06 6.50
N THR A 143 2.11 2.52 5.31
CA THR A 143 2.74 3.83 5.16
C THR A 143 1.69 4.94 5.12
N PRO A 144 2.06 6.21 5.44
CA PRO A 144 1.18 7.37 5.26
C PRO A 144 0.66 7.49 3.81
N HIS A 145 1.45 7.02 2.84
CA HIS A 145 1.06 6.97 1.45
C HIS A 145 -0.08 5.96 1.21
N ASP A 146 -0.01 4.77 1.82
CA ASP A 146 -1.06 3.75 1.73
C ASP A 146 -2.37 4.23 2.38
N ALA A 147 -2.28 4.95 3.50
CA ALA A 147 -3.45 5.57 4.14
C ALA A 147 -4.10 6.63 3.24
N CYS A 148 -3.30 7.50 2.61
CA CYS A 148 -3.78 8.51 1.65
C CYS A 148 -4.44 7.87 0.41
N LYS A 149 -3.88 6.77 -0.09
CA LYS A 149 -4.45 5.99 -1.19
C LYS A 149 -5.79 5.37 -0.79
N ALA A 150 -5.87 4.69 0.36
CA ALA A 150 -7.10 4.07 0.87
C ALA A 150 -8.24 5.10 1.05
N LEU A 151 -7.94 6.29 1.59
CA LEU A 151 -8.91 7.38 1.75
C LEU A 151 -9.48 7.85 0.40
N ARG A 152 -8.67 7.86 -0.66
CA ARG A 152 -9.11 8.24 -2.02
C ARG A 152 -9.90 7.12 -2.70
N GLU A 153 -9.47 5.88 -2.55
CA GLU A 153 -10.22 4.71 -3.04
C GLU A 153 -11.60 4.62 -2.39
N ALA A 154 -11.70 4.86 -1.08
CA ALA A 154 -12.98 4.95 -0.38
C ALA A 154 -13.86 6.10 -0.91
N LYS A 155 -13.29 7.28 -1.17
CA LYS A 155 -14.02 8.41 -1.80
C LYS A 155 -14.48 8.10 -3.22
N ASN A 156 -13.67 7.38 -4.01
CA ASN A 156 -13.99 6.99 -5.38
C ASN A 156 -15.02 5.83 -5.43
N ALA A 157 -14.99 4.91 -4.46
CA ALA A 157 -15.99 3.85 -4.29
C ALA A 157 -17.39 4.41 -3.95
N HIS A 158 -17.45 5.62 -3.38
CA HIS A 158 -18.70 6.36 -3.12
C HIS A 158 -19.12 7.28 -4.28
N GLY A 159 -18.61 7.05 -5.49
CA GLY A 159 -19.13 7.68 -6.70
C GLY A 159 -20.65 7.46 -6.84
N PRO A 160 -21.39 8.44 -7.40
CA PRO A 160 -22.85 8.45 -7.33
C PRO A 160 -23.40 7.16 -7.93
N ARG A 161 -24.06 6.35 -7.08
CA ARG A 161 -24.88 5.22 -7.54
C ARG A 161 -25.79 5.77 -8.62
N LYS A 162 -25.52 5.43 -9.89
CA LYS A 162 -26.41 5.74 -11.02
C LYS A 162 -27.74 5.03 -10.74
N ASN A 163 -28.64 5.71 -10.03
CA ASN A 163 -30.06 5.40 -10.03
C ASN A 163 -30.59 5.77 -11.43
N GLY A 164 -30.32 4.90 -12.39
CA GLY A 164 -30.97 4.90 -13.70
C GLY A 164 -32.37 4.33 -13.57
N ARG A 165 -33.28 5.05 -12.90
CA ARG A 165 -34.72 4.93 -13.16
C ARG A 165 -35.16 6.21 -13.84
N TYR A 166 -35.09 6.21 -15.17
CA TYR A 166 -35.94 7.08 -15.98
C TYR A 166 -36.97 6.20 -16.68
N LEU A 167 -38.18 6.23 -16.12
CA LEU A 167 -39.45 6.07 -16.81
C LEU A 167 -39.58 7.20 -17.84
N VAL A 168 -39.81 6.88 -19.11
CA VAL A 168 -40.59 7.68 -20.10
C VAL A 168 -41.03 6.69 -21.18
N SER A 169 -42.26 6.17 -21.08
CA SER A 169 -43.47 6.50 -21.88
C SER A 169 -43.60 5.70 -23.17
#